data_AF-A0A8J3FN36-F1
#
_entry.id   AF-A0A8J3FN36-F1
#
_cell.length_a   1.000
_cell.length_b   1.000
_cell.length_c   1.000
_cell.angle_alpha   90.00
_cell.angle_beta   90.00
_cell.angle_gamma   90.00
#
_symmetry.space_group_name_H-M   'P 1'
#
loop_
_entity.id
_entity.type
_entity.pdbx_description
1 polymer ?
#
loop_
_entity_poly.entity_id
_entity_poly.type
_entity_poly.pdbx_seq_one_letter_code
_entity_poly.pdbx_strand_id
1 'polypeptide(L)'
;MPPARKHTPWRTVPLPPDWASEVRPRILARDPRCRLRTHCWGARSVEVDHGDLGPDDHSDANLRGVCARCHAHRTGQQGASAANERRPKRLRPRDGRHPGIQ
;
A
#
# COMPACT_ATOMS: atom_id res chain seq x y z
N MET A 1 -18.90 12.78 14.33
CA MET A 1 -18.70 11.54 13.56
C MET A 1 -17.68 11.85 12.46
N PRO A 2 -16.40 11.45 12.56
CA PRO A 2 -15.47 11.63 11.45
C PRO A 2 -15.91 10.73 10.27
N PRO A 3 -15.86 11.22 9.02
CA PRO A 3 -16.32 10.43 7.87
C PRO A 3 -15.41 9.21 7.65
N ALA A 4 -16.03 8.09 7.29
CA ALA A 4 -15.32 6.86 6.92
C ALA A 4 -14.32 7.16 5.79
N ARG A 5 -13.04 6.88 6.04
CA ARG A 5 -11.99 6.96 5.02
C ARG A 5 -12.30 5.91 3.95
N LYS A 6 -12.73 6.36 2.78
CA LYS A 6 -12.84 5.55 1.58
C LYS A 6 -11.45 5.05 1.22
N HIS A 7 -11.16 3.78 1.51
CA HIS A 7 -9.92 3.12 1.11
C HIS A 7 -10.02 2.77 -0.38
N THR A 8 -9.48 3.63 -1.24
CA THR A 8 -9.25 3.25 -2.63
C THR A 8 -8.20 2.13 -2.66
N PRO A 9 -8.45 0.98 -3.32
CA PRO A 9 -7.43 -0.03 -3.48
C PRO A 9 -6.26 0.54 -4.30
N TRP A 10 -5.04 0.42 -3.78
CA TRP A 10 -3.80 0.86 -4.44
C TRP A 10 -3.62 0.35 -5.88
N ARG A 11 -4.29 -0.75 -6.25
CA ARG A 11 -4.22 -1.38 -7.58
C ARG A 11 -5.21 -0.79 -8.61
N THR A 12 -6.15 0.05 -8.17
CA THR A 12 -7.22 0.61 -9.02
C THR A 12 -7.13 2.13 -9.16
N VAL A 13 -6.11 2.75 -8.57
CA VAL A 13 -5.87 4.18 -8.76
C VAL A 13 -5.35 4.41 -10.19
N PRO A 14 -6.05 5.21 -11.00
CA PRO A 14 -5.54 5.58 -12.31
C PRO A 14 -4.25 6.39 -12.13
N LEU A 15 -3.19 5.96 -12.82
CA LEU A 15 -1.93 6.67 -12.83
C LEU A 15 -2.08 8.02 -13.56
N PRO A 16 -1.30 9.04 -13.19
CA PRO A 16 -1.25 10.30 -13.90
C PRO A 16 -0.89 10.10 -15.38
N PRO A 17 -1.39 10.93 -16.31
CA PRO A 17 -1.07 10.82 -17.74
C PRO A 17 0.43 10.87 -18.04
N ASP A 18 1.19 11.61 -17.24
CA ASP A 18 2.63 11.81 -17.33
C ASP A 18 3.44 10.76 -16.54
N TRP A 19 2.80 9.69 -16.05
CA TRP A 19 3.46 8.68 -15.23
C TRP A 19 4.66 8.04 -15.93
N ALA A 20 4.47 7.61 -17.17
CA ALA A 20 5.51 6.88 -17.91
C ALA A 20 6.62 7.80 -18.43
N SER A 21 6.27 9.05 -18.76
CA SER A 21 7.19 10.01 -19.38
C SER A 21 7.98 10.83 -18.36
N GLU A 22 7.37 11.20 -17.23
CA GLU A 22 7.94 12.16 -16.29
C GLU A 22 8.13 11.54 -14.90
N VAL A 23 7.03 11.10 -14.26
CA VAL A 23 7.06 10.73 -12.84
C VAL A 23 7.95 9.50 -12.60
N ARG A 24 7.73 8.41 -13.33
CA ARG A 24 8.50 7.17 -13.16
C ARG A 24 10.00 7.35 -13.43
N PRO A 25 10.45 7.91 -14.57
CA PRO A 25 11.89 8.08 -14.80
C PRO A 25 12.53 9.02 -13.79
N ARG A 26 11.84 10.10 -13.39
CA ARG A 26 12.33 11.05 -12.38
C ARG A 26 12.54 10.39 -11.01
N ILE A 27 11.59 9.57 -10.54
CA ILE A 27 11.74 8.84 -9.27
C ILE A 27 12.85 7.78 -9.36
N LEU A 28 12.97 7.06 -10.47
CA LEU A 28 14.05 6.08 -10.65
C LEU A 28 15.44 6.73 -10.75
N ALA A 29 15.53 7.94 -11.32
CA ALA A 29 16.76 8.72 -11.35
C ALA A 29 17.15 9.24 -9.96
N ARG A 30 16.16 9.70 -9.17
CA ARG A 30 16.35 10.14 -7.77
C ARG A 30 16.75 8.98 -6.86
N ASP A 31 16.11 7.82 -7.03
CA ASP A 31 16.27 6.64 -6.19
C ASP A 31 16.86 5.44 -6.97
N PRO A 32 18.13 5.52 -7.45
CA PRO A 32 18.71 4.47 -8.30
C PRO A 32 18.93 3.14 -7.57
N ARG A 33 18.95 3.18 -6.23
CA ARG A 33 19.11 2.02 -5.34
C ARG A 33 17.84 1.87 -4.51
N CYS A 34 17.40 0.63 -4.33
CA CYS A 34 16.15 0.31 -3.65
C CYS A 34 16.08 0.96 -2.27
N ARG A 35 15.02 1.75 -2.06
CA ARG A 35 14.75 2.48 -0.82
C ARG A 35 14.14 1.60 0.28
N LEU A 36 13.42 0.54 -0.09
CA LEU A 36 12.80 -0.39 0.88
C LEU A 36 13.81 -1.19 1.68
N ARG A 37 14.85 -1.73 1.02
CA ARG A 37 15.92 -2.53 1.65
C ARG A 37 15.45 -3.67 2.58
N THR A 38 14.22 -4.14 2.43
CA THR A 38 13.63 -5.20 3.26
C THR A 38 14.17 -6.59 2.93
N HIS A 39 14.46 -6.83 1.65
CA HIS A 39 14.93 -8.13 1.14
C HIS A 39 16.15 -8.00 0.22
N CYS A 40 16.82 -6.84 0.25
CA CYS A 40 18.02 -6.58 -0.54
C CYS A 40 18.95 -5.59 0.16
N TRP A 41 20.22 -5.60 -0.25
CA TRP A 41 21.25 -4.70 0.25
C TRP A 41 21.38 -3.45 -0.64
N GLY A 42 20.23 -2.87 -1.00
CA GLY A 42 20.15 -1.72 -1.92
C GLY A 42 20.34 -2.10 -3.38
N ALA A 43 19.74 -3.19 -3.86
CA ALA A 43 19.75 -3.55 -5.29
C ALA A 43 19.22 -2.40 -6.18
N ARG A 44 19.55 -2.42 -7.48
CA ARG A 44 19.08 -1.42 -8.45
C ARG A 44 17.55 -1.32 -8.42
N SER A 45 17.05 -0.09 -8.40
CA SER A 45 15.63 0.20 -8.55
C SER A 45 15.20 -0.02 -10.00
N VAL A 46 14.09 -0.73 -10.18
CA VAL A 46 13.48 -1.00 -11.51
C VAL A 46 12.00 -0.64 -11.55
N GLU A 47 11.42 -0.44 -10.38
CA GLU A 47 10.00 -0.17 -10.16
C GLU A 47 9.85 1.02 -9.21
N VAL A 48 8.68 1.65 -9.25
CA VAL A 48 8.27 2.72 -8.34
C VAL A 48 7.14 2.21 -7.48
N ASP A 49 7.26 2.44 -6.18
CA ASP A 49 6.35 1.97 -5.14
C ASP A 49 5.81 3.18 -4.37
N HIS A 50 4.50 3.20 -4.15
CA HIS A 50 3.85 4.28 -3.40
C HIS A 50 3.92 3.99 -1.90
N GLY A 51 4.26 4.97 -1.08
CA GLY A 51 4.50 4.91 0.36
C GLY A 51 3.23 4.66 1.17
N ASP A 52 3.02 5.40 2.25
CA ASP A 52 1.86 5.21 3.14
C ASP A 52 0.99 6.48 3.25
N LEU A 53 1.32 7.55 2.51
CA LEU A 53 0.58 8.83 2.52
C LEU A 53 -0.76 8.75 1.78
N GLY A 54 -0.89 7.80 0.85
CA GLY A 54 -2.13 7.50 0.15
C GLY A 54 -1.90 6.82 -1.20
N PRO A 55 -2.88 6.08 -1.73
CA PRO A 55 -2.75 5.41 -3.02
C PRO A 55 -2.86 6.38 -4.22
N ASP A 56 -3.52 7.53 -4.02
CA ASP A 56 -3.72 8.57 -5.04
C ASP A 56 -2.63 9.67 -5.00
N ASP A 57 -1.75 9.62 -4.01
CA ASP A 57 -0.68 10.60 -3.81
C ASP A 57 0.56 10.21 -4.63
N HIS A 58 0.74 10.89 -5.76
CA HIS A 58 1.88 10.71 -6.66
C HIS A 58 3.01 11.72 -6.39
N SER A 59 3.02 12.35 -5.21
CA SER A 59 4.10 13.25 -4.80
C SER A 59 5.40 12.49 -4.56
N ASP A 60 6.50 13.20 -4.72
CA ASP A 60 7.85 12.69 -4.45
C ASP A 60 8.04 12.12 -3.06
N ALA A 61 7.34 12.68 -2.07
CA ALA A 61 7.40 12.23 -0.69
C ALA A 61 6.75 10.84 -0.51
N ASN A 62 5.73 10.54 -1.31
CA ASN A 62 5.06 9.26 -1.27
C ASN A 62 5.69 8.24 -2.22
N LEU A 63 6.30 8.65 -3.33
CA LEU A 63 6.90 7.71 -4.28
C LEU A 63 8.33 7.33 -3.91
N ARG A 64 8.73 6.08 -4.17
CA ARG A 64 10.12 5.62 -4.02
C ARG A 64 10.55 4.59 -5.05
N GLY A 65 11.83 4.63 -5.42
CA GLY A 65 12.47 3.62 -6.26
C GLY A 65 12.73 2.31 -5.49
N VAL A 66 12.32 1.18 -6.07
CA VAL A 66 12.44 -0.15 -5.44
C VAL A 66 12.89 -1.23 -6.43
N CYS A 67 13.48 -2.30 -5.90
CA CYS A 67 13.75 -3.50 -6.68
C CYS A 67 12.54 -4.45 -6.66
N ALA A 68 12.39 -5.25 -7.71
CA ALA A 68 11.25 -6.16 -7.88
C ALA A 68 11.05 -7.10 -6.68
N ARG A 69 12.12 -7.62 -6.07
CA ARG A 69 12.03 -8.52 -4.91
C ARG A 69 11.40 -7.83 -3.68
N CYS A 70 11.86 -6.63 -3.36
CA CYS A 70 11.32 -5.90 -2.20
C CYS A 70 9.89 -5.43 -2.48
N HIS A 71 9.60 -5.02 -3.72
CA HIS A 71 8.27 -4.59 -4.12
C HIS A 71 7.26 -5.73 -4.07
N ALA A 72 7.57 -6.89 -4.66
CA ALA A 72 6.71 -8.08 -4.61
C ALA A 72 6.39 -8.51 -3.17
N HIS A 73 7.39 -8.47 -2.28
CA HIS A 73 7.17 -8.78 -0.88
C HIS A 73 6.22 -7.77 -0.20
N ARG A 74 6.42 -6.47 -0.43
CA ARG A 74 5.54 -5.43 0.12
C ARG A 74 4.11 -5.57 -0.40
N THR A 75 3.92 -5.81 -1.69
CA THR A 75 2.62 -6.06 -2.29
C THR A 75 1.93 -7.28 -1.66
N GLY A 76 2.69 -8.34 -1.38
CA GLY A 76 2.22 -9.51 -0.64
C GLY A 76 1.76 -9.16 0.78
N GLN A 77 2.56 -8.40 1.53
CA GLN A 77 2.22 -7.94 2.89
C GLN A 77 0.95 -7.07 2.90
N GLN A 78 0.83 -6.12 1.97
CA GLN A 78 -0.35 -5.26 1.85
C GLN A 78 -1.60 -6.08 1.53
N GLY A 79 -1.48 -7.06 0.64
CA GLY A 79 -2.58 -7.99 0.32
C GLY A 79 -3.00 -8.84 1.52
N ALA A 80 -2.03 -9.36 2.29
CA ALA A 80 -2.29 -10.12 3.50
C ALA A 80 -2.96 -9.26 4.59
N SER A 81 -2.51 -8.00 4.75
CA SER A 81 -3.13 -7.05 5.69
C SER A 81 -4.59 -6.79 5.32
N ALA A 82 -4.87 -6.47 4.04
CA ALA A 82 -6.23 -6.24 3.57
C ALA A 82 -7.13 -7.47 3.72
N ALA A 83 -6.60 -8.67 3.50
CA ALA A 83 -7.34 -9.91 3.73
C ALA A 83 -7.64 -10.15 5.22
N ASN A 84 -6.68 -9.85 6.09
CA ASN A 84 -6.85 -9.97 7.53
C ASN A 84 -7.87 -8.97 8.09
N GLU A 85 -7.89 -7.74 7.59
CA GLU A 85 -8.89 -6.72 7.95
C GLU A 85 -10.31 -7.14 7.57
N ARG A 86 -10.48 -7.83 6.44
CA ARG A 86 -11.78 -8.34 5.97
C ARG A 86 -12.22 -9.60 6.71
N ARG A 87 -11.34 -10.24 7.48
CA ARG A 87 -11.64 -11.51 8.15
C ARG A 87 -12.61 -11.25 9.32
N PRO A 88 -13.78 -11.92 9.36
CA PRO A 88 -14.69 -11.75 10.48
C PRO A 88 -14.02 -12.18 11.79
N LYS A 89 -14.11 -11.30 12.80
CA LYS A 89 -13.55 -11.58 14.13
C LYS A 89 -14.35 -12.73 14.74
N ARG A 90 -13.64 -13.76 15.21
CA ARG A 90 -14.25 -14.93 15.89
C ARG A 90 -14.76 -14.63 17.30
N LEU A 91 -14.56 -13.41 17.79
CA LEU A 91 -15.02 -12.98 19.10
C LEU A 91 -16.50 -12.65 19.02
N ARG A 92 -17.30 -13.31 19.88
CA ARG A 92 -18.67 -12.89 20.16
C ARG A 92 -18.62 -11.49 20.81
N PRO A 93 -19.53 -10.57 20.44
CA PRO A 93 -19.73 -9.33 21.18
C PRO A 93 -19.95 -9.65 22.67
N ARG A 94 -19.26 -8.93 23.56
CA ARG A 94 -19.39 -9.13 25.03
C ARG A 94 -20.71 -8.59 25.59
N ASP A 95 -21.46 -7.85 24.78
CA ASP A 95 -22.71 -7.20 25.17
C ASP A 95 -23.86 -8.22 25.10
N GLY A 96 -23.84 -9.18 26.02
CA GLY A 96 -24.89 -10.17 26.17
C GLY A 96 -26.21 -9.53 26.56
N ARG A 97 -27.10 -9.35 25.58
CA ARG A 97 -28.54 -9.50 25.81
C ARG A 97 -29.08 -10.38 24.69
N HIS A 98 -29.25 -11.66 25.00
CA HIS A 98 -29.88 -12.61 24.09
C HIS A 98 -31.39 -12.31 24.02
N PRO A 99 -32.00 -12.21 22.83
CA PRO A 99 -33.41 -11.85 22.67
C PRO A 99 -34.41 -12.92 23.15
N GLY A 100 -33.94 -14.00 23.80
CA GLY A 100 -34.75 -15.11 24.29
C GLY A 100 -35.01 -15.11 25.80
N ILE A 101 -34.72 -14.02 26.52
CA ILE A 101 -35.12 -13.87 27.92
C ILE A 101 -36.20 -12.79 28.07
N GLN A 102 -37.46 -13.20 27.91
CA GLN A 102 -38.65 -12.50 28.40
C GLN A 102 -39.45 -13.46 29.26
#